data_AF-A0A661FXG0-F1
#
_entry.id   AF-A0A661FXG0-F1
#
_cell.length_a   1.000
_cell.length_b   1.000
_cell.length_c   1.000
_cell.angle_alpha   90.00
_cell.angle_beta   90.00
_cell.angle_gamma   90.00
#
_symmetry.space_group_name_H-M   'P 1'
#
loop_
_entity.id
_entity.type
_entity.pdbx_description
1 polymer ?
#
loop_
_entity_poly.entity_id
_entity_poly.type
_entity_poly.pdbx_seq_one_letter_code
_entity_poly.pdbx_strand_id
1 'polypeptide(L)'
;MHRFVWALLISLLSLSLYAANPQTMRVDFYHSGNNEAEIFSLDRVVLEPLAFSGNLGQPLDQTLRGKYSFEIVDPNTGDVAWSRSFSSIYGEWETTGEARKMNRTFHESLRFPR
;
A
#
# COMPACT_ATOMS: atom_id res chain seq x y z
N MET A 1 10.36 7.69 50.68
CA MET A 1 11.25 7.59 49.49
C MET A 1 10.85 6.46 48.54
N HIS A 2 10.50 5.26 49.03
CA HIS A 2 10.10 4.14 48.15
C HIS A 2 8.88 4.42 47.24
N ARG A 3 7.81 5.07 47.73
CA ARG A 3 6.60 5.34 46.93
C ARG A 3 6.83 6.28 45.73
N PHE A 4 7.83 7.17 45.81
CA PHE A 4 8.23 8.04 44.70
C PHE A 4 9.08 7.30 43.66
N VAL A 5 9.92 6.35 44.08
CA VAL A 5 10.73 5.52 43.18
C VAL A 5 9.84 4.60 42.33
N TRP A 6 8.79 4.03 42.93
CA TRP A 6 7.81 3.19 42.19
C TRP A 6 6.96 4.02 41.21
N ALA A 7 6.54 5.24 41.57
CA ALA A 7 5.83 6.14 40.66
C ALA A 7 6.72 6.61 39.49
N LEU A 8 8.00 6.88 39.74
CA LEU A 8 8.98 7.23 38.72
C LEU A 8 9.26 6.03 37.78
N LEU A 9 9.37 4.81 38.31
CA LEU A 9 9.53 3.58 37.53
C LEU A 9 8.34 3.30 36.62
N ILE A 10 7.11 3.49 37.10
CA ILE A 10 5.89 3.31 36.30
C ILE A 10 5.80 4.36 35.19
N SER A 11 6.21 5.62 35.46
CA SER A 11 6.25 6.68 34.44
C SER A 11 7.31 6.46 33.36
N LEU A 12 8.47 5.90 33.72
CA LEU A 12 9.55 5.52 32.79
C LEU A 12 9.21 4.26 31.97
N LEU A 13 8.39 3.35 32.52
CA LEU A 13 7.90 2.17 31.82
C LEU A 13 6.74 2.49 30.84
N SER A 14 6.00 3.57 31.06
CA SER A 14 4.95 4.04 30.14
C SER A 14 5.48 4.76 28.89
N LEU A 15 6.76 5.12 28.83
CA LEU A 15 7.35 5.78 27.66
C LEU A 15 7.86 4.82 26.57
N SER A 16 7.86 3.51 26.82
CA SER A 16 8.69 2.57 26.07
C SER A 16 7.92 1.46 25.37
N LEU A 17 6.77 1.76 24.74
CA LEU A 17 6.04 0.79 23.91
C LEU A 17 5.15 1.42 22.81
N TYR A 18 5.59 2.50 22.16
CA TYR A 18 5.10 2.80 20.80
C TYR A 18 6.14 2.29 19.82
N ALA A 19 5.97 1.04 19.36
CA ALA A 19 6.64 0.61 18.14
C ALA A 19 6.16 1.54 17.04
N ALA A 20 7.05 2.38 16.51
CA ALA A 20 6.71 3.23 15.39
C ALA A 20 6.25 2.32 14.25
N ASN A 21 5.05 2.57 13.71
CA ASN A 21 4.60 1.89 12.51
C ASN A 21 5.69 1.99 11.42
N PRO A 22 5.86 0.97 10.57
CA PRO A 22 6.82 1.02 9.48
C PRO A 22 6.55 2.24 8.60
N GLN A 23 7.58 2.76 7.94
CA GLN A 23 7.40 3.85 6.99
C GLN A 23 6.53 3.40 5.81
N THR A 24 5.80 4.33 5.20
CA THR A 24 5.02 4.03 4.01
C THR A 24 5.91 4.01 2.78
N MET A 25 5.89 2.92 2.02
CA MET A 25 6.37 2.89 0.65
C MET A 25 5.21 3.21 -0.29
N ARG A 26 5.44 4.08 -1.27
CA ARG A 26 4.51 4.39 -2.34
C ARG A 26 5.13 4.04 -3.69
N VAL A 27 4.39 3.31 -4.51
CA VAL A 27 4.74 3.06 -5.92
C VAL A 27 3.76 3.84 -6.77
N ASP A 28 4.28 4.74 -7.59
CA ASP A 28 3.50 5.45 -8.60
C ASP A 28 3.76 4.82 -9.97
N PHE A 29 2.71 4.60 -10.75
CA PHE A 29 2.79 3.95 -12.05
C PHE A 29 1.79 4.56 -13.05
N TYR A 30 2.07 4.37 -14.33
CA TYR A 30 1.15 4.69 -15.41
C TYR A 30 0.41 3.43 -15.84
N HIS A 31 -0.92 3.54 -15.87
CA HIS A 31 -1.82 2.56 -16.42
C HIS A 31 -2.32 3.05 -17.78
N SER A 32 -1.81 2.46 -18.85
CA SER A 32 -2.05 2.91 -20.22
C SER A 32 -2.70 1.82 -21.05
N GLY A 33 -3.51 2.20 -22.04
CA GLY A 33 -4.13 1.23 -22.92
C GLY A 33 -5.51 1.64 -23.38
N ASN A 34 -6.31 0.63 -23.73
CA ASN A 34 -7.64 0.73 -24.28
C ASN A 34 -8.50 -0.47 -23.81
N ASN A 35 -9.64 -0.74 -24.47
CA ASN A 35 -10.52 -1.85 -24.08
C ASN A 35 -10.00 -3.26 -24.47
N GLU A 36 -8.87 -3.37 -25.15
CA GLU A 36 -8.31 -4.64 -25.65
C GLU A 36 -6.96 -4.99 -25.00
N ALA A 37 -6.18 -3.97 -24.61
CA ALA A 37 -4.86 -4.16 -24.03
C ALA A 37 -4.55 -3.13 -22.94
N GLU A 38 -3.84 -3.59 -21.92
CA GLU A 38 -3.39 -2.81 -20.76
C GLU A 38 -1.86 -2.87 -20.65
N ILE A 39 -1.23 -1.76 -20.29
CA ILE A 39 0.21 -1.59 -20.11
C ILE A 39 0.46 -0.85 -18.80
N PHE A 40 1.28 -1.43 -17.94
CA PHE A 40 1.75 -0.81 -16.71
C PHE A 40 3.21 -0.40 -16.86
N SER A 41 3.53 0.86 -16.56
CA SER A 41 4.93 1.33 -16.50
C SER A 41 5.21 2.09 -15.21
N LEU A 42 6.38 1.81 -14.63
CA LEU A 42 6.81 2.45 -13.39
C LEU A 42 7.12 3.93 -13.61
N ASP A 43 6.59 4.81 -12.75
CA ASP A 43 7.03 6.21 -12.65
C ASP A 43 8.12 6.32 -11.58
N ARG A 44 7.80 5.96 -10.33
CA ARG A 44 8.73 6.07 -9.20
C ARG A 44 8.35 5.20 -8.02
N VAL A 45 9.34 4.99 -7.14
CA VAL A 45 9.15 4.44 -5.80
C VAL A 45 9.57 5.51 -4.78
N VAL A 46 8.68 5.79 -3.83
CA VAL A 46 8.85 6.85 -2.84
C VAL A 46 8.77 6.25 -1.44
N LEU A 47 9.72 6.59 -0.58
CA LEU A 47 9.58 6.39 0.85
C LEU A 47 8.94 7.65 1.44
N GLU A 48 7.66 7.58 1.83
CA GLU A 48 6.95 8.72 2.38
C GLU A 48 7.46 9.03 3.81
N PRO A 49 7.44 10.30 4.24
CA PRO A 49 8.02 10.70 5.54
C PRO A 49 7.21 10.20 6.74
N LEU A 50 5.93 9.88 6.54
CA LEU A 50 5.02 9.47 7.59
C LEU A 50 4.91 7.94 7.68
N ALA A 51 4.68 7.47 8.89
CA ALA A 51 4.44 6.07 9.17
C ALA A 51 3.17 5.56 8.48
N PHE A 52 3.14 4.27 8.16
CA PHE A 52 2.02 3.62 7.51
C PHE A 52 0.77 3.67 8.39
N SER A 53 -0.31 4.18 7.80
CA SER A 53 -1.58 4.39 8.50
C SER A 53 -2.59 3.24 8.30
N GLY A 54 -2.26 2.24 7.48
CA GLY A 54 -3.14 1.09 7.25
C GLY A 54 -3.06 0.03 8.35
N ASN A 55 -4.00 -0.92 8.31
CA ASN A 55 -4.08 -2.01 9.29
C ASN A 55 -2.96 -3.05 9.10
N LEU A 56 -1.98 -3.06 10.00
CA LEU A 56 -0.87 -4.02 10.00
C LEU A 56 -1.29 -5.44 10.45
N GLY A 57 -2.42 -5.57 11.15
CA GLY A 57 -2.95 -6.88 11.59
C GLY A 57 -3.60 -7.69 10.47
N GLN A 58 -3.69 -7.14 9.26
CA GLN A 58 -4.23 -7.81 8.08
C GLN A 58 -3.27 -7.60 6.90
N PRO A 59 -2.12 -8.29 6.87
CA PRO A 59 -1.12 -8.09 5.83
C PRO A 59 -1.60 -8.57 4.46
N LEU A 60 -2.37 -9.66 4.43
CA LEU A 60 -2.91 -10.25 3.21
C LEU A 60 -4.38 -9.89 3.05
N ASP A 61 -4.72 -9.36 1.89
CA ASP A 61 -6.11 -9.18 1.48
C ASP A 61 -6.69 -10.53 1.02
N GLN A 62 -7.70 -11.00 1.75
CA GLN A 62 -8.44 -12.22 1.44
C GLN A 62 -9.81 -11.92 0.81
N THR A 63 -10.16 -10.65 0.67
CA THR A 63 -11.47 -10.23 0.17
C THR A 63 -11.55 -10.29 -1.35
N LEU A 64 -10.41 -10.14 -2.03
CA LEU A 64 -10.28 -10.17 -3.50
C LEU A 64 -11.28 -9.22 -4.18
N ARG A 65 -11.50 -8.04 -3.57
CA ARG A 65 -12.46 -7.04 -4.05
C ARG A 65 -11.79 -6.05 -5.00
N GLY A 66 -12.27 -6.01 -6.23
CA GLY A 66 -11.78 -5.10 -7.26
C GLY A 66 -11.22 -5.86 -8.45
N LYS A 67 -11.03 -5.15 -9.58
CA LYS A 67 -10.48 -5.74 -10.81
C LYS A 67 -8.98 -6.05 -10.67
N TYR A 68 -8.27 -5.26 -9.88
CA TYR A 68 -6.81 -5.30 -9.77
C TYR A 68 -6.36 -5.69 -8.36
N SER A 69 -5.13 -6.17 -8.27
CA SER A 69 -4.45 -6.38 -6.99
C SER A 69 -2.95 -6.20 -7.15
N PHE A 70 -2.27 -5.96 -6.04
CA PHE A 70 -0.82 -6.02 -5.98
C PHE A 70 -0.35 -6.87 -4.81
N GLU A 71 0.84 -7.43 -4.96
CA GLU A 71 1.52 -8.27 -3.97
C GLU A 71 2.95 -7.77 -3.77
N ILE A 72 3.40 -7.76 -2.53
CA ILE A 72 4.80 -7.59 -2.15
C ILE A 72 5.32 -8.98 -1.80
N VAL A 73 6.28 -9.46 -2.58
CA VAL A 73 6.83 -10.82 -2.48
C VAL A 73 8.23 -10.76 -1.91
N ASP A 74 8.53 -11.57 -0.89
CA ASP A 74 9.90 -11.75 -0.42
C ASP A 74 10.71 -12.47 -1.51
N PRO A 75 11.78 -11.86 -2.04
CA PRO A 75 12.54 -12.45 -3.15
C PRO A 75 13.32 -13.71 -2.75
N ASN A 76 13.56 -13.94 -1.45
CA ASN A 76 14.31 -15.09 -0.96
C ASN A 76 13.42 -16.31 -0.75
N THR A 77 12.19 -16.11 -0.27
CA THR A 77 11.26 -17.22 0.05
C THR A 77 10.16 -17.40 -1.00
N GLY A 78 9.80 -16.33 -1.73
CA GLY A 78 8.65 -16.31 -2.62
C GLY A 78 7.32 -16.07 -1.91
N ASP A 79 7.32 -15.83 -0.59
CA ASP A 79 6.11 -15.60 0.18
C ASP A 79 5.56 -14.18 -0.05
N VAL A 80 4.23 -14.06 -0.08
CA VAL A 80 3.56 -12.76 -0.10
C VAL A 80 3.61 -12.15 1.31
N ALA A 81 4.30 -11.03 1.45
CA ALA A 81 4.41 -10.27 2.70
C ALA A 81 3.25 -9.28 2.88
N TRP A 82 2.67 -8.79 1.78
CA TRP A 82 1.57 -7.84 1.78
C TRP A 82 0.77 -7.91 0.48
N SER A 83 -0.55 -7.79 0.55
CA SER A 83 -1.39 -7.71 -0.66
C SER A 83 -2.61 -6.83 -0.46
N ARG A 84 -3.07 -6.16 -1.53
CA ARG A 84 -4.34 -5.42 -1.55
C ARG A 84 -5.00 -5.52 -2.92
N SER A 85 -6.31 -5.72 -2.94
CA SER A 85 -7.14 -5.56 -4.14
C SER A 85 -7.71 -4.14 -4.23
N PHE A 86 -7.95 -3.67 -5.45
CA PHE A 86 -8.49 -2.35 -5.74
C PHE A 86 -9.23 -2.29 -7.07
N SER A 87 -10.03 -1.23 -7.24
CA SER A 87 -10.57 -0.80 -8.54
C SER A 87 -9.91 0.52 -8.91
N SER A 88 -9.65 0.73 -10.20
CA SER A 88 -9.03 1.94 -10.72
C SER A 88 -9.97 2.71 -11.62
N ILE A 89 -9.68 4.01 -11.81
CA ILE A 89 -10.39 4.84 -12.79
C ILE A 89 -10.15 4.33 -14.22
N TYR A 90 -8.97 3.78 -14.51
CA TYR A 90 -8.74 3.09 -15.77
C TYR A 90 -9.74 1.95 -15.97
N GLY A 91 -9.94 1.10 -14.95
CA GLY A 91 -10.87 -0.03 -14.99
C GLY A 91 -12.34 0.37 -15.17
N GLU A 92 -12.71 1.60 -14.80
CA GLU A 92 -14.01 2.17 -15.17
C GLU A 92 -14.00 2.69 -16.62
N TRP A 93 -12.98 3.46 -16.99
CA TRP A 93 -12.85 4.11 -18.30
C TRP A 93 -12.78 3.12 -19.47
N GLU A 94 -12.09 1.99 -19.30
CA GLU A 94 -11.93 0.96 -20.34
C GLU A 94 -13.28 0.38 -20.81
N THR A 95 -14.34 0.49 -19.99
CA THR A 95 -15.67 -0.01 -20.31
C THR A 95 -16.46 0.94 -21.20
N THR A 96 -15.95 2.17 -21.41
CA THR A 96 -16.62 3.21 -22.18
C THR A 96 -16.46 3.03 -23.69
N GLY A 97 -17.29 3.72 -24.46
CA GLY A 97 -17.15 3.76 -25.92
C GLY A 97 -15.90 4.50 -26.40
N GLU A 98 -15.26 5.33 -25.56
CA GLU A 98 -14.01 6.03 -25.91
C GLU A 98 -12.83 5.07 -25.96
N ALA A 99 -12.74 4.15 -24.99
CA ALA A 99 -11.69 3.13 -24.92
C ALA A 99 -11.67 2.19 -26.14
N ARG A 100 -12.75 2.13 -26.93
CA ARG A 100 -12.80 1.41 -28.22
C ARG A 100 -12.15 2.13 -29.39
N LYS A 101 -11.74 3.39 -29.19
CA LYS A 101 -11.32 4.30 -30.26
C LYS A 101 -9.92 4.87 -30.05
N MET A 102 -9.44 4.88 -28.81
CA MET A 102 -8.16 5.48 -28.48
C MET A 102 -7.55 4.89 -27.23
N ASN A 103 -6.25 5.13 -27.07
CA ASN A 103 -5.54 4.83 -25.84
C ASN A 103 -5.54 6.04 -24.91
N ARG A 104 -5.61 5.79 -23.60
CA ARG A 104 -5.39 6.78 -22.54
C ARG A 104 -4.38 6.27 -21.54
N THR A 105 -3.89 7.18 -20.72
CA THR A 105 -2.96 6.91 -19.63
C THR A 105 -3.46 7.56 -18.36
N PHE A 106 -3.49 6.79 -17.28
CA PHE A 106 -3.87 7.22 -15.94
C PHE A 106 -2.66 7.03 -15.02
N HIS A 107 -2.41 7.99 -14.14
CA HIS A 107 -1.37 7.89 -13.12
C HIS A 107 -2.00 7.40 -11.83
N GLU A 108 -1.45 6.33 -11.27
CA GLU A 108 -1.99 5.62 -10.11
C GLU A 108 -0.91 5.43 -9.04
N SER A 109 -1.33 5.31 -7.79
CA SER A 109 -0.44 5.19 -6.63
C SER A 109 -0.87 4.05 -5.70
N LEU A 110 0.06 3.17 -5.34
CA LEU A 110 -0.11 2.12 -4.33
C LEU A 110 0.69 2.46 -3.09
N ARG A 111 0.14 2.21 -1.90
CA ARG A 111 0.83 2.40 -0.62
C ARG A 111 0.84 1.12 0.21
N PHE A 112 1.98 0.80 0.80
CA PHE A 112 2.18 -0.38 1.64
C PHE A 112 3.26 -0.12 2.70
N PRO A 113 3.30 -0.88 3.81
CA PRO A 113 4.37 -0.76 4.79
C PRO A 113 5.71 -1.21 4.17
N ARG A 114 6.79 -0.47 4.49
CA ARG A 114 8.16 -0.85 4.12
C ARG A 114 8.64 -2.09 4.86
#